data_AF-A0A533WLN9-F1
#
_entry.id   AF-A0A533WLN9-F1
#
_cell.length_a   1.000
_cell.length_b   1.000
_cell.length_c   1.000
_cell.angle_alpha   90.00
_cell.angle_beta   90.00
_cell.angle_gamma   90.00
#
_symmetry.space_group_name_H-M   'P 1'
#
loop_
_entity.id
_entity.type
_entity.pdbx_description
1 polymer ?
#
loop_
_entity_poly.entity_id
_entity_poly.type
_entity_poly.pdbx_seq_one_letter_code
_entity_poly.pdbx_strand_id
1 'polypeptide(L)'
;MGESFQTKIQYNNEDHDVTIISYYDKLREFSYDPATFTIFWSMPFDWDLERIQSPNNNMFVHEEVRVPKSFISFLNSTSFIPTVNKIPLTGLAVAVDPYSSETEYIVHYLINKVAIIQLAQIHNQQSNTSSVNENLMSFSLSMSTNMRTHEQTSTQIVTTAGIRVLMSWQPSQLASNSQSKLSMKFSDGQNVVGDGGDIQLNADVRYDLTVLDKNGTKVAEKNNLVAVNGTDVQAISFPADDTYEIVVNITGINRQGETLDESRNGIATGIVVVPEYPSGFTSIIVASGLAVIMLLVGLPALSLRRTD
;
A
#
# COMPACT_ATOMS: atom_id res chain seq x y z
N MET A 1 3.23 25.07 5.96
CA MET A 1 2.03 24.55 6.68
C MET A 1 1.26 23.78 5.65
N GLY A 2 0.83 22.57 5.98
CA GLY A 2 0.07 21.70 5.08
C GLY A 2 -1.26 22.31 4.62
N GLU A 3 -1.82 21.72 3.58
CA GLU A 3 -3.03 22.17 2.90
C GLU A 3 -3.89 20.98 2.47
N SER A 4 -5.21 21.17 2.47
CA SER A 4 -6.16 20.25 1.85
C SER A 4 -6.85 20.95 0.70
N PHE A 5 -6.95 20.24 -0.43
CA PHE A 5 -7.56 20.72 -1.66
C PHE A 5 -8.55 19.67 -2.16
N GLN A 6 -9.81 20.06 -2.31
CA GLN A 6 -10.86 19.21 -2.87
C GLN A 6 -11.24 19.70 -4.25
N THR A 7 -11.43 18.76 -5.18
CA THR A 7 -11.80 19.06 -6.57
C THR A 7 -12.64 17.94 -7.14
N LYS A 8 -13.26 18.20 -8.29
CA LYS A 8 -13.96 17.19 -9.08
C LYS A 8 -13.08 16.75 -10.24
N ILE A 9 -13.06 15.46 -10.51
CA ILE A 9 -12.49 14.87 -11.71
C ILE A 9 -13.57 14.11 -12.47
N GLN A 10 -13.49 14.15 -13.80
CA GLN A 10 -14.50 13.52 -14.65
C GLN A 10 -14.07 12.12 -15.07
N TYR A 11 -14.99 11.17 -15.00
CA TYR A 11 -14.85 9.82 -15.54
C TYR A 11 -16.19 9.27 -16.02
N ASN A 12 -16.23 8.61 -17.18
CA ASN A 12 -17.47 8.08 -17.76
C ASN A 12 -18.64 9.08 -17.80
N ASN A 13 -18.34 10.36 -18.02
CA ASN A 13 -19.28 11.50 -17.98
C ASN A 13 -19.92 11.78 -16.62
N GLU A 14 -19.38 11.23 -15.54
CA GLU A 14 -19.75 11.54 -14.15
C GLU A 14 -18.61 12.30 -13.44
N ASP A 15 -18.99 13.18 -12.53
CA ASP A 15 -18.06 13.90 -11.67
C ASP A 15 -17.82 13.10 -10.38
N HIS A 16 -16.56 12.97 -10.01
CA HIS A 16 -16.15 12.32 -8.77
C HIS A 16 -15.31 13.29 -7.94
N ASP A 17 -15.67 13.44 -6.67
CA ASP A 17 -14.91 14.26 -5.74
C ASP A 17 -13.60 13.56 -5.37
N VAL A 18 -12.48 14.26 -5.47
CA VAL A 18 -11.16 13.80 -5.05
C VAL A 18 -10.57 14.84 -4.11
N THR A 19 -9.91 14.36 -3.07
CA THR A 19 -9.23 15.22 -2.09
C THR A 19 -7.74 14.94 -2.12
N ILE A 20 -6.93 16.00 -2.16
CA ILE A 20 -5.49 15.94 -1.97
C ILE A 20 -5.17 16.65 -0.66
N ILE A 21 -4.29 16.04 0.14
CA ILE A 21 -3.83 16.61 1.40
C ILE A 21 -2.32 16.56 1.42
N SER A 22 -1.68 17.71 1.59
CA SER A 22 -0.26 17.78 1.96
C SER A 22 -0.15 18.08 3.44
N TYR A 23 0.63 17.28 4.16
CA TYR A 23 1.00 17.57 5.54
C TYR A 23 2.32 18.36 5.64
N TYR A 24 3.03 18.53 4.52
CA TYR A 24 4.34 19.18 4.48
C TYR A 24 4.23 20.67 4.16
N ASP A 25 3.70 21.04 3.00
CA ASP A 25 3.57 22.43 2.57
C ASP A 25 2.32 22.68 1.71
N LYS A 26 2.17 23.88 1.15
CA LYS A 26 1.03 24.24 0.32
C LYS A 26 1.09 23.55 -1.05
N LEU A 27 -0.07 23.09 -1.50
CA LEU A 27 -0.29 22.48 -2.80
C LEU A 27 -0.19 23.53 -3.90
N ARG A 28 0.30 23.10 -5.06
CA ARG A 28 0.48 23.89 -6.28
C ARG A 28 0.15 23.03 -7.50
N GLU A 29 -0.12 23.71 -8.62
CA GLU A 29 -0.14 23.12 -9.97
C GLU A 29 -1.00 21.85 -10.11
N PHE A 30 -2.16 21.83 -9.47
CA PHE A 30 -3.10 20.72 -9.64
C PHE A 30 -3.55 20.59 -11.10
N SER A 31 -3.53 19.38 -11.63
CA SER A 31 -4.16 19.05 -12.90
C SER A 31 -4.57 17.58 -12.95
N TYR A 32 -5.47 17.25 -13.88
CA TYR A 32 -5.96 15.89 -14.09
C TYR A 32 -5.96 15.58 -15.59
N ASP A 33 -5.36 14.45 -15.96
CA ASP A 33 -5.40 13.89 -17.30
C ASP A 33 -6.41 12.72 -17.36
N PRO A 34 -7.59 12.92 -17.98
CA PRO A 34 -8.60 11.88 -18.08
C PRO A 34 -8.21 10.72 -19.01
N ALA A 35 -7.26 10.91 -19.94
CA ALA A 35 -6.87 9.88 -20.89
C ALA A 35 -5.97 8.81 -20.24
N THR A 36 -5.06 9.25 -19.37
CA THR A 36 -4.16 8.36 -18.62
C THR A 36 -4.61 8.10 -17.20
N PHE A 37 -5.70 8.75 -16.78
CA PHE A 37 -6.24 8.69 -15.43
C PHE A 37 -5.22 9.09 -14.37
N THR A 38 -4.55 10.21 -14.64
CA THR A 38 -3.45 10.69 -13.81
C THR A 38 -3.82 12.01 -13.15
N ILE A 39 -3.75 12.02 -11.82
CA ILE A 39 -3.84 13.22 -11.01
C ILE A 39 -2.42 13.74 -10.79
N PHE A 40 -2.20 15.04 -10.97
CA PHE A 40 -0.93 15.71 -10.75
C PHE A 40 -1.09 16.85 -9.76
N TRP A 41 -0.09 17.03 -8.90
CA TRP A 41 0.06 18.19 -8.02
C TRP A 41 1.53 18.40 -7.70
N SER A 42 1.87 19.55 -7.14
CA SER A 42 3.23 19.83 -6.67
C SER A 42 3.19 20.60 -5.35
N MET A 43 4.34 20.68 -4.71
CA MET A 43 4.55 21.60 -3.58
C MET A 43 5.97 22.19 -3.65
N PRO A 44 6.21 23.35 -3.02
CA PRO A 44 7.56 23.86 -2.82
C PRO A 44 8.45 22.84 -2.11
N PHE A 45 9.66 22.64 -2.62
CA PHE A 45 10.63 21.77 -1.99
C PHE A 45 12.05 22.23 -2.27
N ASP A 46 12.86 22.33 -1.21
CA ASP A 46 14.27 22.69 -1.29
C ASP A 46 15.12 21.41 -1.40
N TRP A 47 15.76 21.21 -2.57
CA TRP A 47 16.52 20.01 -2.90
C TRP A 47 18.00 20.05 -2.46
N ASP A 48 18.39 21.00 -1.60
CA ASP A 48 19.74 21.05 -1.02
C ASP A 48 20.09 19.76 -0.26
N LEU A 49 21.03 18.99 -0.84
CA LEU A 49 21.43 17.70 -0.32
C LEU A 49 22.15 17.80 1.02
N GLU A 50 22.93 18.86 1.27
CA GLU A 50 23.63 19.04 2.54
C GLU A 50 22.62 19.27 3.67
N ARG A 51 21.61 20.12 3.41
CA ARG A 51 20.48 20.34 4.34
C ARG A 51 19.72 19.05 4.60
N ILE A 52 19.37 18.31 3.55
CA ILE A 52 18.61 17.05 3.67
C ILE A 52 19.41 16.01 4.47
N GLN A 53 20.70 15.85 4.19
CA GLN A 53 21.54 14.83 4.82
C GLN A 53 21.92 15.16 6.27
N SER A 54 21.87 16.44 6.66
CA SER A 54 22.19 16.89 8.02
C SER A 54 21.59 15.99 9.09
N PRO A 55 22.37 15.52 10.09
CA PRO A 55 21.88 14.61 11.12
C PRO A 55 20.78 15.23 12.00
N ASN A 56 20.68 16.56 12.02
CA ASN A 56 19.66 17.29 12.79
C ASN A 56 18.36 17.51 12.02
N ASN A 57 18.27 17.01 10.79
CA ASN A 57 17.09 17.16 9.93
C ASN A 57 16.34 15.83 9.81
N ASN A 58 15.15 15.72 10.41
CA ASN A 58 14.30 14.53 10.35
C ASN A 58 13.19 14.71 9.32
N MET A 59 13.57 14.84 8.04
CA MET A 59 12.60 15.07 6.97
C MET A 59 11.69 13.87 6.74
N PHE A 60 10.41 14.16 6.61
CA PHE A 60 9.37 13.24 6.19
C PHE A 60 8.33 14.03 5.38
N VAL A 61 7.96 13.52 4.21
CA VAL A 61 6.90 14.09 3.39
C VAL A 61 5.72 13.13 3.41
N HIS A 62 4.57 13.64 3.81
CA HIS A 62 3.31 12.90 3.81
C HIS A 62 2.29 13.63 2.94
N GLU A 63 1.83 12.94 1.90
CA GLU A 63 0.69 13.35 1.08
C GLU A 63 -0.41 12.29 1.13
N GLU A 64 -1.66 12.69 0.95
CA GLU A 64 -2.79 11.78 0.72
C GLU A 64 -3.53 12.17 -0.55
N VAL A 65 -3.95 11.16 -1.30
CA VAL A 65 -5.00 11.29 -2.32
C VAL A 65 -6.16 10.41 -1.92
N ARG A 66 -7.32 11.02 -1.68
CA ARG A 66 -8.56 10.33 -1.35
C ARG A 66 -9.41 10.23 -2.60
N VAL A 67 -9.72 9.01 -2.99
CA VAL A 67 -10.44 8.68 -4.22
C VAL A 67 -11.68 7.86 -3.85
N PRO A 68 -12.89 8.20 -4.34
CA PRO A 68 -14.09 7.46 -3.99
C PRO A 68 -14.00 5.98 -4.37
N LYS A 69 -14.47 5.08 -3.52
CA LYS A 69 -14.51 3.64 -3.81
C LYS A 69 -15.44 3.31 -4.98
N SER A 70 -16.50 4.09 -5.17
CA SER A 70 -17.39 3.98 -6.35
C SER A 70 -16.62 4.17 -7.65
N PHE A 71 -15.63 5.07 -7.66
CA PHE A 71 -14.76 5.33 -8.80
C PHE A 71 -13.92 4.11 -9.18
N ILE A 72 -13.39 3.40 -8.19
CA ILE A 72 -12.50 2.24 -8.37
C ILE A 72 -13.28 0.93 -8.55
N SER A 73 -14.51 0.83 -8.05
CA SER A 73 -15.36 -0.37 -8.23
C SER A 73 -15.63 -0.73 -9.70
N PHE A 74 -15.47 0.24 -10.61
CA PHE A 74 -15.52 0.04 -12.06
C PHE A 74 -14.26 -0.64 -12.64
N LEU A 75 -13.13 -0.46 -11.97
CA LEU A 75 -11.82 -0.91 -12.42
C LEU A 75 -11.48 -2.22 -11.68
N ASN A 76 -11.91 -3.35 -12.26
CA ASN A 76 -11.82 -4.74 -11.76
C ASN A 76 -10.38 -5.29 -11.51
N SER A 77 -9.43 -4.47 -11.06
CA SER A 77 -8.10 -4.76 -10.51
C SER A 77 -7.24 -3.51 -10.68
N THR A 78 -7.50 -2.48 -9.87
CA THR A 78 -6.75 -1.21 -10.01
C THR A 78 -5.44 -1.28 -9.25
N SER A 79 -4.38 -0.87 -9.93
CA SER A 79 -3.08 -0.62 -9.34
C SER A 79 -2.83 0.88 -9.39
N PHE A 80 -2.63 1.50 -8.24
CA PHE A 80 -2.20 2.89 -8.16
C PHE A 80 -0.73 2.97 -8.56
N ILE A 81 -0.36 3.89 -9.45
CA ILE A 81 1.03 4.11 -9.84
C ILE A 81 1.42 5.51 -9.36
N PRO A 82 1.92 5.60 -8.12
CA PRO A 82 2.40 6.84 -7.55
C PRO A 82 3.77 7.21 -8.10
N THR A 83 4.02 8.49 -8.36
CA THR A 83 5.35 8.98 -8.71
C THR A 83 5.69 10.28 -7.98
N VAL A 84 7.00 10.52 -7.81
CA VAL A 84 7.56 11.82 -7.43
C VAL A 84 8.59 12.22 -8.47
N ASN A 85 8.48 13.41 -9.01
CA ASN A 85 9.31 13.91 -10.11
C ASN A 85 9.37 12.92 -11.29
N LYS A 86 8.23 12.26 -11.58
CA LYS A 86 8.08 11.19 -12.60
C LYS A 86 8.83 9.89 -12.27
N ILE A 87 9.40 9.79 -11.09
CA ILE A 87 10.08 8.58 -10.61
C ILE A 87 9.04 7.76 -9.83
N PRO A 88 8.76 6.51 -10.23
CA PRO A 88 7.83 5.64 -9.51
C PRO A 88 8.23 5.47 -8.05
N LEU A 89 7.26 5.63 -7.17
CA LEU A 89 7.39 5.26 -5.78
C LEU A 89 6.99 3.79 -5.60
N THR A 90 7.72 3.08 -4.75
CA THR A 90 7.49 1.67 -4.48
C THR A 90 7.68 1.35 -3.00
N GLY A 91 7.09 0.23 -2.57
CA GLY A 91 7.00 -0.18 -1.18
C GLY A 91 6.64 0.98 -0.25
N LEU A 92 7.51 1.25 0.72
CA LEU A 92 7.27 2.14 1.87
C LEU A 92 6.96 3.60 1.56
N ALA A 93 7.28 4.05 0.35
CA ALA A 93 6.96 5.40 -0.06
C ALA A 93 5.47 5.55 -0.39
N VAL A 94 4.70 4.45 -0.55
CA VAL A 94 3.25 4.49 -0.75
C VAL A 94 2.50 3.41 0.00
N ALA A 95 1.36 3.78 0.59
CA ALA A 95 0.38 2.84 1.14
C ALA A 95 -1.01 3.12 0.56
N VAL A 96 -1.77 2.07 0.28
CA VAL A 96 -3.17 2.18 -0.13
C VAL A 96 -4.02 1.69 1.03
N ASP A 97 -4.77 2.61 1.63
CA ASP A 97 -5.66 2.34 2.74
C ASP A 97 -7.12 2.27 2.25
N PRO A 98 -7.67 1.06 2.06
CA PRO A 98 -9.07 0.85 1.74
C PRO A 98 -9.96 0.75 2.98
N TYR A 99 -9.41 0.89 4.20
CA TYR A 99 -10.09 0.52 5.44
C TYR A 99 -10.51 1.74 6.26
N SER A 100 -9.71 2.80 6.27
CA SER A 100 -9.94 4.01 7.09
C SER A 100 -11.15 4.84 6.65
N SER A 101 -11.72 4.58 5.48
CA SER A 101 -12.93 5.26 5.00
C SER A 101 -13.87 4.23 4.37
N GLU A 102 -15.17 4.30 4.69
CA GLU A 102 -16.18 3.45 4.06
C GLU A 102 -16.36 3.76 2.57
N THR A 103 -16.14 5.01 2.18
CA THR A 103 -16.47 5.54 0.85
C THR A 103 -15.26 5.89 0.00
N GLU A 104 -14.04 5.91 0.55
CA GLU A 104 -12.83 6.35 -0.15
C GLU A 104 -11.69 5.33 0.01
N TYR A 105 -10.86 5.21 -1.03
CA TYR A 105 -9.48 4.73 -0.93
C TYR A 105 -8.59 5.91 -0.60
N ILE A 106 -7.69 5.75 0.36
CA ILE A 106 -6.68 6.76 0.69
C ILE A 106 -5.33 6.24 0.20
N VAL A 107 -4.72 6.94 -0.75
CA VAL A 107 -3.36 6.65 -1.20
C VAL A 107 -2.42 7.59 -0.47
N HIS A 108 -1.63 7.03 0.44
CA HIS A 108 -0.64 7.76 1.22
C HIS A 108 0.70 7.76 0.48
N TYR A 109 1.33 8.91 0.36
CA TYR A 109 2.73 9.06 -0.02
C TYR A 109 3.51 9.28 1.27
N LEU A 110 4.36 8.34 1.66
CA LEU A 110 5.07 8.30 2.94
C LEU A 110 6.59 8.35 2.70
N ILE A 111 7.08 9.50 2.25
CA ILE A 111 8.44 9.63 1.74
C ILE A 111 9.38 9.98 2.89
N ASN A 112 10.12 8.99 3.35
CA ASN A 112 11.09 9.14 4.42
C ASN A 112 12.41 9.79 3.96
N LYS A 113 13.25 10.18 4.92
CA LYS A 113 14.55 10.81 4.67
C LYS A 113 15.44 10.05 3.68
N VAL A 114 15.46 8.72 3.73
CA VAL A 114 16.27 7.90 2.81
C VAL A 114 15.78 8.06 1.37
N ALA A 115 14.47 7.96 1.16
CA ALA A 115 13.86 8.18 -0.15
C ALA A 115 14.04 9.63 -0.62
N ILE A 116 13.91 10.62 0.27
CA ILE A 116 14.16 12.05 -0.05
C ILE A 116 15.61 12.26 -0.50
N ILE A 117 16.60 11.64 0.16
CA ILE A 117 18.02 11.71 -0.25
C ILE A 117 18.20 11.13 -1.65
N GLN A 118 17.60 9.97 -1.95
CA GLN A 118 17.67 9.35 -3.27
C GLN A 118 17.03 10.23 -4.34
N LEU A 119 15.83 10.77 -4.06
CA LEU A 119 15.13 11.70 -4.96
C LEU A 119 15.94 12.98 -5.20
N ALA A 120 16.58 13.53 -4.15
CA ALA A 120 17.42 14.72 -4.25
C ALA A 120 18.68 14.47 -5.08
N GLN A 121 19.31 13.30 -4.93
CA GLN A 121 20.45 12.91 -5.77
C GLN A 121 20.05 12.80 -7.24
N ILE A 122 18.92 12.16 -7.54
CA ILE A 122 18.41 12.05 -8.92
C ILE A 122 18.04 13.43 -9.47
N HIS A 123 17.32 14.24 -8.69
CA HIS A 123 16.95 15.61 -9.05
C HIS A 123 18.20 16.45 -9.39
N ASN A 124 19.20 16.48 -8.52
CA ASN A 124 20.43 17.26 -8.71
C ASN A 124 21.26 16.75 -9.90
N GLN A 125 21.20 15.46 -10.23
CA GLN A 125 21.80 14.92 -11.46
C GLN A 125 21.06 15.39 -12.71
N GLN A 126 19.72 15.43 -12.68
CA GLN A 126 18.88 15.83 -13.82
C GLN A 126 18.89 17.33 -14.07
N SER A 127 18.94 18.17 -13.03
CA SER A 127 18.98 19.64 -13.14
C SER A 127 20.25 20.14 -13.86
N ASN A 128 21.34 19.36 -13.85
CA ASN A 128 22.53 19.64 -14.67
C ASN A 128 22.31 19.44 -16.19
N THR A 129 21.16 18.92 -16.61
CA THR A 129 20.86 18.54 -18.00
C THR A 129 19.51 19.04 -18.54
N SER A 130 18.65 19.68 -17.72
CA SER A 130 17.30 20.10 -18.11
C SER A 130 16.74 21.21 -17.22
N SER A 131 15.80 22.03 -17.75
CA SER A 131 15.07 23.07 -17.02
C SER A 131 13.96 22.49 -16.13
N VAL A 132 14.34 21.67 -15.16
CA VAL A 132 13.42 21.26 -14.09
C VAL A 132 13.12 22.50 -13.23
N ASN A 133 11.87 22.71 -12.83
CA ASN A 133 11.55 23.73 -11.83
C ASN A 133 12.29 23.36 -10.53
N GLU A 134 13.43 24.00 -10.28
CA GLU A 134 14.45 23.59 -9.29
C GLU A 134 13.96 23.55 -7.85
N ASN A 135 12.76 24.07 -7.56
CA ASN A 135 12.25 24.26 -6.20
C ASN A 135 10.87 23.60 -5.97
N LEU A 136 10.48 22.61 -6.77
CA LEU A 136 9.23 21.87 -6.59
C LEU A 136 9.48 20.37 -6.40
N MET A 137 8.66 19.74 -5.55
CA MET A 137 8.42 18.30 -5.55
C MET A 137 7.10 18.06 -6.25
N SER A 138 7.15 17.37 -7.40
CA SER A 138 5.98 17.09 -8.24
C SER A 138 5.50 15.67 -8.00
N PHE A 139 4.21 15.48 -7.82
CA PHE A 139 3.60 14.18 -7.57
C PHE A 139 2.66 13.80 -8.70
N SER A 140 2.50 12.50 -8.92
CA SER A 140 1.41 11.98 -9.73
C SER A 140 0.83 10.71 -9.15
N LEU A 141 -0.48 10.50 -9.36
CA LEU A 141 -1.17 9.25 -9.10
C LEU A 141 -1.87 8.81 -10.39
N SER A 142 -1.29 7.82 -11.08
CA SER A 142 -1.96 7.16 -12.22
C SER A 142 -2.67 5.90 -11.75
N MET A 143 -3.61 5.40 -12.53
CA MET A 143 -4.27 4.12 -12.26
C MET A 143 -4.09 3.19 -13.45
N SER A 144 -3.71 1.94 -13.17
CA SER A 144 -3.53 0.92 -14.20
C SER A 144 -4.44 -0.28 -13.98
N THR A 145 -4.99 -0.79 -15.08
CA THR A 145 -5.72 -2.06 -15.16
C THR A 145 -4.80 -3.28 -15.21
N ASN A 146 -3.48 -3.07 -15.31
CA ASN A 146 -2.50 -4.14 -15.21
C ASN A 146 -2.16 -4.35 -13.74
N MET A 147 -2.43 -5.55 -13.23
CA MET A 147 -2.17 -5.94 -11.84
C MET A 147 -0.71 -5.71 -11.44
N ARG A 148 -0.41 -4.56 -10.87
CA ARG A 148 0.64 -4.42 -9.86
C ARG A 148 -0.08 -4.50 -8.54
N THR A 149 0.05 -5.62 -7.84
CA THR A 149 -0.49 -5.82 -6.50
C THR A 149 -0.02 -4.69 -5.57
N HIS A 150 -0.76 -3.59 -5.48
CA HIS A 150 -0.48 -2.55 -4.51
C HIS A 150 -1.09 -3.00 -3.19
N GLU A 151 -0.16 -3.46 -2.37
CA GLU A 151 -0.14 -3.63 -0.92
C GLU A 151 -1.32 -2.96 -0.18
N GLN A 152 -2.07 -3.79 0.55
CA GLN A 152 -3.22 -3.36 1.34
C GLN A 152 -2.83 -3.36 2.81
N THR A 153 -2.24 -2.26 3.28
CA THR A 153 -1.94 -2.02 4.70
C THR A 153 -2.25 -0.55 5.01
N SER A 154 -2.80 -0.24 6.19
CA SER A 154 -3.20 1.13 6.52
C SER A 154 -1.98 2.05 6.74
N THR A 155 -0.79 1.55 7.09
CA THR A 155 0.47 2.34 7.05
C THR A 155 1.73 1.47 7.21
N GLN A 156 2.86 1.99 6.67
CA GLN A 156 4.31 1.75 6.89
C GLN A 156 4.77 0.37 7.36
N ILE A 157 5.84 -0.26 6.80
CA ILE A 157 6.60 -1.31 7.50
C ILE A 157 8.10 -1.35 7.11
N VAL A 158 8.98 -0.62 7.83
CA VAL A 158 10.45 -0.65 7.64
C VAL A 158 11.13 -1.19 8.87
N THR A 159 12.05 -2.14 8.73
CA THR A 159 12.99 -2.46 9.81
C THR A 159 14.27 -1.63 9.73
N THR A 160 14.91 -1.43 10.88
CA THR A 160 16.20 -0.72 11.03
C THR A 160 17.33 -1.28 10.16
N ALA A 161 17.25 -2.55 9.73
CA ALA A 161 18.24 -3.18 8.87
C ALA A 161 17.82 -3.33 7.39
N GLY A 162 16.82 -2.56 6.95
CA GLY A 162 16.42 -2.51 5.54
C GLY A 162 15.79 -3.80 5.05
N ILE A 163 15.00 -4.48 5.89
CA ILE A 163 14.03 -5.48 5.42
C ILE A 163 12.65 -4.80 5.41
N ARG A 164 11.90 -5.05 4.34
CA ARG A 164 10.51 -4.62 4.19
C ARG A 164 9.60 -5.80 4.45
N VAL A 165 8.42 -5.53 5.01
CA VAL A 165 7.34 -6.51 5.12
C VAL A 165 6.11 -5.94 4.44
N LEU A 166 5.59 -6.68 3.49
CA LEU A 166 4.42 -6.35 2.69
C LEU A 166 3.27 -7.16 3.25
N MET A 167 2.21 -6.50 3.70
CA MET A 167 1.07 -7.19 4.30
C MET A 167 -0.17 -7.09 3.40
N SER A 168 -0.99 -8.13 3.43
CA SER A 168 -2.32 -8.12 2.82
C SER A 168 -3.27 -9.03 3.59
N TRP A 169 -4.56 -8.75 3.49
CA TRP A 169 -5.59 -9.41 4.30
C TRP A 169 -6.60 -10.16 3.45
N GLN A 170 -7.01 -11.35 3.92
CA GLN A 170 -8.14 -12.09 3.38
C GLN A 170 -9.12 -12.45 4.52
N PRO A 171 -10.41 -12.09 4.43
CA PRO A 171 -11.05 -11.32 3.35
C PRO A 171 -10.52 -9.88 3.24
N SER A 172 -10.72 -9.25 2.08
CA SER A 172 -10.36 -7.85 1.85
C SER A 172 -11.17 -6.86 2.70
N GLN A 173 -12.26 -7.32 3.31
CA GLN A 173 -13.07 -6.61 4.28
C GLN A 173 -12.95 -7.32 5.63
N LEU A 174 -12.20 -6.71 6.55
CA LEU A 174 -12.00 -7.23 7.89
C LEU A 174 -13.26 -7.03 8.73
N ALA A 175 -13.59 -7.98 9.59
CA ALA A 175 -14.70 -7.88 10.53
C ALA A 175 -14.26 -8.39 11.91
N SER A 176 -14.72 -7.72 12.97
CA SER A 176 -14.46 -8.18 14.32
C SER A 176 -15.09 -9.55 14.57
N ASN A 177 -14.53 -10.26 15.56
CA ASN A 177 -14.96 -11.57 16.00
C ASN A 177 -14.93 -12.64 14.89
N SER A 178 -14.21 -12.37 13.81
CA SER A 178 -13.99 -13.28 12.69
C SER A 178 -12.49 -13.46 12.43
N GLN A 179 -12.13 -14.63 11.91
CA GLN A 179 -10.74 -14.93 11.58
C GLN A 179 -10.39 -14.41 10.19
N SER A 180 -9.34 -13.59 10.12
CA SER A 180 -8.73 -13.08 8.91
C SER A 180 -7.36 -13.72 8.68
N LYS A 181 -6.92 -13.79 7.43
CA LYS A 181 -5.57 -14.24 7.07
C LYS A 181 -4.72 -13.03 6.71
N LEU A 182 -3.64 -12.84 7.45
CA LEU A 182 -2.55 -11.92 7.15
C LEU A 182 -1.53 -12.63 6.27
N SER A 183 -1.37 -12.21 5.02
CA SER A 183 -0.25 -12.64 4.18
C SER A 183 0.90 -11.64 4.33
N MET A 184 2.11 -12.14 4.53
CA MET A 184 3.33 -11.35 4.64
C MET A 184 4.31 -11.75 3.54
N LYS A 185 4.92 -10.76 2.89
CA LYS A 185 6.04 -10.93 1.97
C LYS A 185 7.18 -10.03 2.39
N PHE A 186 8.36 -10.60 2.58
CA PHE A 186 9.56 -9.89 2.99
C PHE A 186 10.40 -9.55 1.75
N SER A 187 10.91 -8.33 1.65
CA SER A 187 11.77 -7.88 0.55
C SER A 187 13.00 -7.13 1.07
N ASP A 188 14.05 -7.06 0.25
CA ASP A 188 15.21 -6.22 0.55
C ASP A 188 14.83 -4.75 0.34
N GLY A 189 14.94 -3.96 1.40
CA GLY A 189 14.39 -2.63 1.46
C GLY A 189 15.32 -1.49 1.06
N GLN A 190 16.53 -1.79 0.60
CA GLN A 190 17.57 -0.78 0.34
C GLN A 190 17.26 0.16 -0.84
N ASN A 191 16.42 -0.26 -1.78
CA ASN A 191 15.97 0.58 -2.90
C ASN A 191 14.51 1.02 -2.67
N VAL A 192 14.27 2.32 -2.52
CA VAL A 192 12.91 2.91 -2.29
C VAL A 192 12.38 3.64 -3.52
N VAL A 193 13.21 3.80 -4.55
CA VAL A 193 13.00 4.68 -5.69
C VAL A 193 13.42 3.96 -6.99
N GLY A 194 12.56 4.02 -8.03
CA GLY A 194 12.83 3.44 -9.35
C GLY A 194 12.18 2.08 -9.61
N ASP A 195 12.33 1.56 -10.85
CA ASP A 195 11.69 0.32 -11.34
C ASP A 195 12.22 -0.99 -10.70
N GLY A 196 13.12 -0.89 -9.71
CA GLY A 196 13.76 -2.03 -9.05
C GLY A 196 12.79 -2.96 -8.31
N GLY A 197 11.58 -2.49 -7.98
CA GLY A 197 10.50 -3.28 -7.40
C GLY A 197 10.81 -3.93 -6.03
N ASP A 198 9.76 -4.36 -5.33
CA ASP A 198 9.89 -5.16 -4.11
C ASP A 198 10.31 -6.60 -4.45
N ILE A 199 11.61 -6.79 -4.65
CA ILE A 199 12.22 -8.11 -4.87
C ILE A 199 12.08 -8.91 -3.57
N GLN A 200 11.32 -10.01 -3.65
CA GLN A 200 11.15 -10.93 -2.54
C GLN A 200 12.51 -11.40 -2.03
N LEU A 201 12.66 -11.45 -0.72
CA LEU A 201 13.85 -11.98 -0.09
C LEU A 201 13.95 -13.47 -0.39
N ASN A 202 15.02 -13.89 -1.08
CA ASN A 202 15.33 -15.32 -1.28
C ASN A 202 16.05 -15.88 -0.05
N ALA A 203 15.39 -15.82 1.11
CA ALA A 203 15.89 -16.33 2.38
C ALA A 203 14.72 -16.58 3.33
N ASP A 204 14.92 -17.46 4.32
CA ASP A 204 13.98 -17.60 5.42
C ASP A 204 14.11 -16.41 6.36
N VAL A 205 12.99 -15.86 6.83
CA VAL A 205 12.98 -14.74 7.78
C VAL A 205 12.44 -15.20 9.11
N ARG A 206 13.20 -14.99 10.18
CA ARG A 206 12.76 -15.28 11.55
C ARG A 206 12.15 -14.04 12.16
N TYR A 207 10.95 -14.17 12.74
CA TYR A 207 10.24 -13.04 13.28
C TYR A 207 9.23 -13.41 14.38
N ASP A 208 8.82 -12.41 15.15
CA ASP A 208 7.66 -12.46 16.04
C ASP A 208 6.57 -11.50 15.53
N LEU A 209 5.31 -11.82 15.78
CA LEU A 209 4.15 -11.03 15.39
C LEU A 209 3.33 -10.67 16.64
N THR A 210 3.09 -9.39 16.84
CA THR A 210 2.18 -8.86 17.88
C THR A 210 1.12 -8.01 17.22
N VAL A 211 -0.10 -8.04 17.75
CA VAL A 211 -1.18 -7.12 17.40
C VAL A 211 -1.58 -6.39 18.66
N LEU A 212 -1.62 -5.06 18.62
CA LEU A 212 -1.95 -4.18 19.73
C LEU A 212 -3.26 -3.45 19.43
N ASP A 213 -4.12 -3.28 20.43
CA ASP A 213 -5.23 -2.33 20.34
C ASP A 213 -4.74 -0.88 20.50
N LYS A 214 -5.64 0.09 20.33
CA LYS A 214 -5.35 1.52 20.50
C LYS A 214 -4.82 1.92 21.88
N ASN A 215 -4.96 1.06 22.90
CA ASN A 215 -4.45 1.30 24.24
C ASN A 215 -3.06 0.64 24.46
N GLY A 216 -2.51 -0.02 23.42
CA GLY A 216 -1.27 -0.78 23.51
C GLY A 216 -1.45 -2.17 24.14
N THR A 217 -2.68 -2.66 24.30
CA THR A 217 -2.94 -4.00 24.84
C THR A 217 -2.74 -5.04 23.75
N LYS A 218 -1.99 -6.11 24.05
CA LYS A 218 -1.80 -7.22 23.12
C LYS A 218 -3.13 -7.98 22.90
N VAL A 219 -3.60 -7.99 21.66
CA VAL A 219 -4.77 -8.78 21.24
C VAL A 219 -4.39 -10.07 20.53
N ALA A 220 -3.18 -10.13 19.95
CA ALA A 220 -2.59 -11.36 19.46
C ALA A 220 -1.06 -11.32 19.61
N GLU A 221 -0.46 -12.48 19.87
CA GLU A 221 1.00 -12.64 19.97
C GLU A 221 1.40 -14.02 19.44
N LYS A 222 2.39 -14.06 18.55
CA LYS A 222 2.96 -15.27 17.97
C LYS A 222 4.47 -15.12 17.87
N ASN A 223 5.20 -16.06 18.44
CA ASN A 223 6.65 -15.98 18.57
C ASN A 223 7.34 -17.09 17.79
N ASN A 224 8.61 -16.86 17.42
CA ASN A 224 9.47 -17.80 16.73
C ASN A 224 8.91 -18.27 15.37
N LEU A 225 8.27 -17.37 14.64
CA LEU A 225 7.76 -17.63 13.30
C LEU A 225 8.90 -17.65 12.28
N VAL A 226 8.69 -18.37 11.18
CA VAL A 226 9.62 -18.45 10.06
C VAL A 226 8.84 -18.25 8.76
N ALA A 227 9.12 -17.14 8.08
CA ALA A 227 8.65 -16.92 6.73
C ALA A 227 9.58 -17.64 5.76
N VAL A 228 9.12 -18.77 5.21
CA VAL A 228 9.92 -19.59 4.31
C VAL A 228 10.08 -18.88 2.98
N ASN A 229 11.32 -18.74 2.51
CA ASN A 229 11.64 -18.01 1.28
C ASN A 229 11.00 -16.60 1.23
N GLY A 230 10.96 -15.91 2.36
CA GLY A 230 10.46 -14.54 2.46
C GLY A 230 8.94 -14.40 2.38
N THR A 231 8.15 -15.45 2.58
CA THR A 231 6.69 -15.33 2.70
C THR A 231 6.12 -16.14 3.85
N ASP A 232 5.02 -15.64 4.44
CA ASP A 232 4.25 -16.36 5.46
C ASP A 232 2.78 -15.95 5.43
N VAL A 233 1.91 -16.77 6.02
CA VAL A 233 0.49 -16.47 6.22
C VAL A 233 0.09 -16.79 7.65
N GLN A 234 -0.47 -15.80 8.33
CA GLN A 234 -0.89 -15.91 9.73
C GLN A 234 -2.39 -15.66 9.88
N ALA A 235 -3.09 -16.52 10.61
CA ALA A 235 -4.48 -16.28 10.99
C ALA A 235 -4.56 -15.34 12.21
N ILE A 236 -5.39 -14.29 12.13
CA ILE A 236 -5.58 -13.26 13.17
C ILE A 236 -7.08 -13.00 13.31
N SER A 237 -7.54 -12.82 14.55
CA SER A 237 -8.92 -12.41 14.85
C SER A 237 -8.89 -11.11 15.66
N PHE A 238 -9.75 -10.18 15.30
CA PHE A 238 -9.85 -8.89 15.99
C PHE A 238 -11.06 -8.90 16.93
N PRO A 239 -10.92 -8.51 18.20
CA PRO A 239 -12.01 -8.62 19.19
C PRO A 239 -13.14 -7.59 19.00
N ALA A 240 -12.84 -6.45 18.38
CA ALA A 240 -13.79 -5.36 18.21
C ALA A 240 -13.55 -4.64 16.88
N ASP A 241 -14.53 -3.84 16.49
CA ASP A 241 -14.39 -2.90 15.39
C ASP A 241 -13.58 -1.71 15.93
N ASP A 242 -12.28 -1.70 15.61
CA ASP A 242 -11.32 -0.72 16.12
C ASP A 242 -10.10 -0.63 15.20
N THR A 243 -9.20 0.28 15.55
CA THR A 243 -7.87 0.37 14.95
C THR A 243 -6.86 -0.42 15.79
N TYR A 244 -6.02 -1.19 15.11
CA TYR A 244 -4.97 -2.00 15.71
C TYR A 244 -3.61 -1.69 15.08
N GLU A 245 -2.56 -1.91 15.85
CA GLU A 245 -1.17 -1.87 15.39
C GLU A 245 -0.62 -3.30 15.26
N ILE A 246 -0.13 -3.65 14.09
CA ILE A 246 0.62 -4.87 13.81
C ILE A 246 2.09 -4.58 14.01
N VAL A 247 2.77 -5.38 14.81
CA VAL A 247 4.20 -5.30 15.07
C VAL A 247 4.87 -6.60 14.66
N VAL A 248 5.73 -6.56 13.66
CA VAL A 248 6.60 -7.65 13.23
C VAL A 248 8.02 -7.36 13.71
N ASN A 249 8.50 -8.16 14.65
CA ASN A 249 9.87 -8.09 15.14
C ASN A 249 10.73 -9.10 14.37
N ILE A 250 11.53 -8.64 13.42
CA ILE A 250 12.44 -9.48 12.65
C ILE A 250 13.71 -9.71 13.47
N THR A 251 14.03 -10.97 13.74
CA THR A 251 15.21 -11.35 14.54
C THR A 251 16.41 -11.72 13.67
N GLY A 252 16.21 -12.02 12.38
CA GLY A 252 17.29 -12.28 11.44
C GLY A 252 16.82 -13.01 10.18
N ILE A 253 17.74 -13.20 9.24
CA ILE A 253 17.51 -13.91 7.98
C ILE A 253 18.44 -15.10 7.83
N ASN A 254 17.97 -16.15 7.18
CA ASN A 254 18.75 -17.35 6.93
C ASN A 254 18.67 -17.73 5.45
N ARG A 255 19.79 -17.62 4.73
CA ARG A 255 19.89 -18.09 3.34
C ARG A 255 20.27 -19.56 3.31
N GLN A 256 19.84 -20.26 2.28
CA GLN A 256 20.12 -21.69 2.14
C GLN A 256 21.63 -21.98 2.22
N GLY A 257 22.04 -22.75 3.22
CA GLY A 257 23.45 -23.12 3.45
C GLY A 257 24.28 -22.08 4.20
N GLU A 258 23.70 -20.95 4.61
CA GLU A 258 24.34 -19.94 5.45
C GLU A 258 23.95 -20.12 6.93
N THR A 259 24.70 -19.47 7.82
CA THR A 259 24.27 -19.29 9.22
C THR A 259 23.27 -18.14 9.32
N LEU A 260 22.47 -18.12 10.39
CA LEU A 260 21.56 -17.01 10.67
C LEU A 260 22.31 -15.67 10.70
N ASP A 261 21.87 -14.73 9.87
CA ASP A 261 22.34 -13.35 9.86
C ASP A 261 21.42 -12.51 10.74
N GLU A 262 21.86 -12.30 11.99
CA GLU A 262 21.18 -11.46 12.97
C GLU A 262 21.46 -9.96 12.78
N SER A 263 22.38 -9.57 11.88
CA SER A 263 22.63 -8.15 11.58
C SER A 263 21.47 -7.52 10.81
N ARG A 264 20.68 -8.35 10.12
CA ARG A 264 19.47 -7.95 9.40
C ARG A 264 18.21 -8.07 10.28
N ASN A 265 18.25 -7.51 11.48
CA ASN A 265 17.13 -7.46 12.42
C ASN A 265 16.39 -6.11 12.43
N GLY A 266 15.20 -6.08 13.02
CA GLY A 266 14.51 -4.83 13.35
C GLY A 266 13.00 -4.96 13.41
N ILE A 267 12.34 -3.85 13.76
CA ILE A 267 10.90 -3.82 14.03
C ILE A 267 10.18 -3.18 12.87
N ALA A 268 9.05 -3.77 12.52
CA ALA A 268 8.24 -3.47 11.37
C ALA A 268 6.78 -3.27 11.85
N THR A 269 6.24 -2.06 11.80
CA THR A 269 4.95 -1.73 12.44
C THR A 269 3.92 -1.19 11.45
N GLY A 270 2.73 -1.79 11.31
CA GLY A 270 1.69 -1.25 10.43
C GLY A 270 0.32 -1.14 11.10
N ILE A 271 -0.49 -0.18 10.69
CA ILE A 271 -1.86 -0.02 11.22
C ILE A 271 -2.84 -0.90 10.44
N VAL A 272 -3.89 -1.37 11.11
CA VAL A 272 -5.03 -2.05 10.50
C VAL A 272 -6.33 -1.54 11.12
N VAL A 273 -7.31 -1.23 10.27
CA VAL A 273 -8.62 -0.76 10.70
C VAL A 273 -9.64 -1.86 10.46
N VAL A 274 -10.38 -2.22 11.51
CA VAL A 274 -11.52 -3.14 11.45
C VAL A 274 -12.79 -2.30 11.53
N PRO A 275 -13.50 -2.07 10.42
CA PRO A 275 -14.65 -1.17 10.40
C PRO A 275 -15.89 -1.81 11.04
N GLU A 276 -16.75 -0.97 11.61
CA GLU A 276 -18.10 -1.33 11.99
C GLU A 276 -18.98 -1.42 10.73
N TYR A 277 -19.69 -2.54 10.53
CA TYR A 277 -20.60 -2.66 9.39
C TYR A 277 -22.05 -2.39 9.80
N PRO A 278 -22.82 -1.62 9.00
CA PRO A 278 -24.26 -1.52 9.20
C PRO A 278 -24.91 -2.90 9.17
N SER A 279 -25.87 -3.14 10.07
CA SER A 279 -26.64 -4.39 10.12
C SER A 279 -27.29 -4.67 8.76
N GLY A 280 -26.78 -5.66 8.02
CA GLY A 280 -27.27 -6.02 6.68
C GLY A 280 -26.19 -6.23 5.61
N PHE A 281 -24.92 -5.88 5.89
CA PHE A 281 -23.82 -6.19 4.97
C PHE A 281 -23.50 -7.70 4.96
N THR A 282 -23.70 -8.37 3.82
CA THR A 282 -23.17 -9.72 3.57
C THR A 282 -21.85 -9.61 2.82
N SER A 283 -20.76 -10.07 3.42
CA SER A 283 -19.46 -10.17 2.77
C SER A 283 -19.55 -11.09 1.53
N ILE A 284 -19.26 -10.57 0.33
CA ILE A 284 -19.04 -11.42 -0.83
C ILE A 284 -17.68 -12.09 -0.62
N ILE A 285 -17.69 -13.36 -0.24
CA ILE A 285 -16.49 -14.20 -0.27
C ILE A 285 -16.13 -14.36 -1.75
N VAL A 286 -15.20 -13.54 -2.24
CA VAL A 286 -14.51 -13.87 -3.50
C VAL A 286 -13.57 -15.01 -3.16
N ALA A 287 -14.10 -16.23 -3.25
CA ALA A 287 -13.27 -17.42 -3.29
C ALA A 287 -12.43 -17.29 -4.57
N SER A 288 -11.15 -16.96 -4.42
CA SER A 288 -10.13 -17.20 -5.44
C SER A 288 -9.94 -18.71 -5.60
N GLY A 289 -10.99 -19.35 -6.10
CA GLY A 289 -11.00 -20.73 -6.55
C GLY A 289 -10.73 -20.74 -8.05
N LEU A 290 -9.61 -21.34 -8.44
CA LEU A 290 -9.39 -21.87 -9.77
C LEU A 290 -10.63 -22.69 -10.19
N ALA A 291 -11.51 -22.11 -10.99
CA ALA A 291 -12.54 -22.83 -11.70
C ALA A 291 -12.12 -22.94 -13.16
N VAL A 292 -11.45 -24.06 -13.45
CA VAL A 292 -11.31 -24.61 -14.79
C VAL A 292 -12.71 -24.70 -15.41
N ILE A 293 -13.00 -23.88 -16.42
CA ILE A 293 -14.21 -24.04 -17.23
C ILE A 293 -13.97 -25.24 -18.15
N MET A 294 -14.37 -26.43 -17.70
CA MET A 294 -14.60 -27.57 -18.58
C MET A 294 -16.00 -27.40 -19.20
N LEU A 295 -16.03 -26.97 -20.45
CA LEU A 295 -17.21 -26.97 -21.30
C LEU A 295 -17.63 -28.41 -21.58
N LEU A 296 -18.77 -28.83 -21.01
CA LEU A 296 -19.52 -29.99 -21.48
C LEU A 296 -20.96 -29.55 -21.75
N VAL A 297 -21.23 -29.30 -23.03
CA VAL A 297 -22.54 -28.99 -23.58
C VAL A 297 -23.38 -30.27 -23.56
N GLY A 298 -24.41 -30.30 -22.73
CA GLY A 298 -25.45 -31.33 -22.73
C GLY A 298 -26.78 -30.74 -23.19
N LEU A 299 -27.28 -31.23 -24.33
CA LEU A 299 -28.52 -30.86 -25.03
C LEU A 299 -29.80 -30.92 -24.16
N PRO A 300 -30.86 -30.18 -24.52
CA PRO A 300 -32.15 -30.29 -23.84
C PRO A 300 -32.91 -31.55 -24.31
N ALA A 301 -33.34 -32.38 -23.36
CA ALA A 301 -34.29 -33.45 -23.62
C ALA A 301 -35.73 -32.90 -23.55
N LEU A 302 -36.48 -33.17 -24.63
CA LEU A 302 -37.92 -32.99 -24.71
C LEU A 302 -38.64 -33.71 -23.56
N SER A 303 -39.68 -33.09 -23.01
CA SER A 303 -40.76 -33.79 -22.31
C SER A 303 -42.10 -33.28 -22.79
N LEU A 304 -42.77 -34.14 -23.55
CA LEU A 304 -44.16 -34.04 -23.96
C LEU A 304 -45.07 -34.05 -22.72
N ARG A 305 -46.07 -33.16 -22.68
CA ARG A 305 -47.28 -33.39 -21.90
C ARG A 305 -48.49 -33.32 -22.83
N ARG A 306 -49.17 -34.46 -22.94
CA ARG A 306 -50.49 -34.65 -23.56
C ARG A 306 -51.53 -34.75 -22.44
N THR A 307 -52.80 -34.55 -22.83
CA THR A 307 -54.09 -34.74 -22.14
C THR A 307 -54.43 -33.65 -21.12
N ASP A 308 -55.49 -32.84 -21.28
CA ASP A 308 -56.71 -32.94 -22.10
C ASP A 308 -57.04 -31.62 -22.84
#